data_AF-A0A1J5Q5W7-F1
#
_entry.id   AF-A0A1J5Q5W7-F1
#
_cell.length_a   1.000
_cell.length_b   1.000
_cell.length_c   1.000
_cell.angle_alpha   90.00
_cell.angle_beta   90.00
_cell.angle_gamma   90.00
#
_symmetry.space_group_name_H-M   'P 1'
#
loop_
_entity.id
_entity.type
_entity.pdbx_description
1 polymer ?
#
loop_
_entity_poly.entity_id
_entity_poly.type
_entity_poly.pdbx_seq_one_letter_code
_entity_poly.pdbx_strand_id
1 'polypeptide(L)'
;MLTRASKLVSAATSFPVQYNKAIVGRNAFAHESGIHQDGVLKDASTYEIMRPEMVGLKQSSLVLGKHSGRHAFVHKLEEMGYKLGANQLEDAFVRMKALADRKKDIYDEDIEALVDQEIAASHDRIKLTSLTVIAGTHGPQRATMKLDVDGQTRIEEAEGNGPVDAVFNCIKALVPHEAKLELYQVHAVTEGTDAQAEVSVRLAHEGRSMTARAADPDTLVASAKAYLGALNKIVMKRQRDVPAAAAS
;
A
#
# COMPACT_ATOMS: atom_id res chain seq x y z
N MET A 1 -22.72 2.11 -16.05
CA MET A 1 -22.41 2.04 -17.52
C MET A 1 -21.95 3.38 -18.09
N LEU A 2 -22.33 4.52 -17.50
CA LEU A 2 -22.01 5.86 -17.98
C LEU A 2 -20.50 6.19 -17.96
N THR A 3 -19.79 5.81 -16.90
CA THR A 3 -18.33 5.98 -16.81
C THR A 3 -17.59 5.21 -17.89
N ARG A 4 -18.03 3.99 -18.22
CA ARG A 4 -17.46 3.17 -19.29
C ARG A 4 -17.68 3.82 -20.66
N ALA A 5 -18.89 4.29 -20.94
CA ALA A 5 -19.19 5.01 -22.19
C ALA A 5 -18.36 6.30 -22.32
N SER A 6 -18.26 7.09 -21.24
CA SER A 6 -17.44 8.31 -21.23
C SER A 6 -15.95 8.03 -21.47
N LYS A 7 -15.40 6.95 -20.92
CA LYS A 7 -14.02 6.52 -21.18
C LYS A 7 -13.82 6.10 -22.64
N LEU A 8 -14.80 5.41 -23.22
CA LEU A 8 -14.74 4.98 -24.62
C LEU A 8 -14.75 6.18 -25.58
N VAL A 9 -15.62 7.16 -25.34
CA VAL A 9 -15.63 8.42 -26.11
C VAL A 9 -14.31 9.16 -25.95
N SER A 10 -13.81 9.30 -24.72
CA SER A 10 -12.52 9.96 -24.45
C SER A 10 -11.36 9.31 -25.20
N ALA A 11 -11.32 7.98 -25.26
CA ALA A 11 -10.32 7.23 -26.01
C ALA A 11 -10.49 7.39 -27.53
N ALA A 12 -11.72 7.40 -28.04
CA ALA A 12 -11.99 7.56 -29.47
C ALA A 12 -11.70 8.97 -29.99
N THR A 13 -11.88 9.99 -29.15
CA THR A 13 -11.69 11.39 -29.54
C THR A 13 -10.33 11.96 -29.13
N SER A 14 -9.53 11.23 -28.35
CA SER A 14 -8.30 11.73 -27.72
C SER A 14 -8.50 12.99 -26.87
N PHE A 15 -9.72 13.20 -26.36
CA PHE A 15 -10.03 14.29 -25.43
C PHE A 15 -10.27 13.70 -24.04
N PRO A 16 -9.48 14.07 -23.01
CA PRO A 16 -9.65 13.54 -21.67
C PRO A 16 -10.97 14.00 -21.04
N VAL A 17 -11.58 13.13 -20.22
CA VAL A 17 -12.73 13.52 -19.40
C VAL A 17 -12.27 14.53 -18.35
N GLN A 18 -12.87 15.72 -18.34
CA GLN A 18 -12.61 16.73 -17.32
C GLN A 18 -12.93 16.20 -15.93
N TYR A 19 -12.13 16.55 -14.93
CA TYR A 19 -12.28 16.02 -13.56
C TYR A 19 -13.62 16.40 -12.94
N ASN A 20 -14.09 17.61 -13.22
CA ASN A 20 -15.38 18.16 -12.78
C ASN A 20 -16.52 17.90 -13.78
N LYS A 21 -16.34 17.02 -14.77
CA LYS A 21 -17.42 16.66 -15.70
C LYS A 21 -18.57 16.05 -14.90
N ALA A 22 -19.77 16.60 -15.05
CA ALA A 22 -20.96 16.09 -14.36
C ALA A 22 -21.11 14.58 -14.55
N ILE A 23 -21.47 13.86 -13.47
CA ILE A 23 -21.79 12.42 -13.41
C ILE A 23 -20.59 11.48 -13.64
N VAL A 24 -19.68 11.79 -14.57
CA VAL A 24 -18.63 10.87 -15.02
C VAL A 24 -17.19 11.34 -14.76
N GLY A 25 -17.03 12.60 -14.33
CA GLY A 25 -15.74 13.15 -13.93
C GLY A 25 -15.24 12.53 -12.64
N ARG A 26 -13.91 12.45 -12.46
CA ARG A 26 -13.27 11.88 -11.27
C ARG A 26 -13.74 12.54 -9.97
N ASN A 27 -14.10 13.84 -10.00
CA ASN A 27 -14.50 14.59 -8.82
C ASN A 27 -16.02 14.57 -8.57
N ALA A 28 -16.81 13.87 -9.41
CA ALA A 28 -18.27 13.89 -9.31
C ALA A 28 -18.81 13.24 -8.01
N PHE A 29 -18.04 12.35 -7.40
CA PHE A 29 -18.35 11.66 -6.13
C PHE A 29 -17.18 11.76 -5.14
N ALA A 30 -16.43 12.87 -5.23
CA ALA A 30 -15.28 13.13 -4.37
C ALA A 30 -15.61 14.19 -3.32
N HIS A 31 -15.33 13.90 -2.05
CA HIS A 31 -15.64 14.78 -0.92
C HIS A 31 -14.38 15.13 -0.14
N GLU A 32 -14.02 16.41 -0.10
CA GLU A 32 -12.80 16.91 0.56
C GLU A 32 -13.10 17.69 1.85
N SER A 33 -14.15 18.52 1.84
CA SER A 33 -14.53 19.35 2.99
C SER A 33 -14.93 18.47 4.17
N GLY A 34 -14.36 18.73 5.36
CA GLY A 34 -14.63 17.93 6.55
C GLY A 34 -16.12 17.81 6.91
N ILE A 35 -16.92 18.86 6.68
CA ILE A 35 -18.38 18.82 6.90
C ILE A 35 -19.13 17.96 5.86
N HIS A 36 -18.61 17.88 4.63
CA HIS A 36 -19.19 17.02 3.60
C HIS A 36 -18.80 15.56 3.85
N GLN A 37 -17.54 15.32 4.22
CA GLN A 37 -17.06 13.99 4.58
C GLN A 37 -17.84 13.41 5.77
N ASP A 38 -18.01 14.20 6.84
CA ASP A 38 -18.81 13.79 8.01
C ASP A 38 -20.27 13.47 7.64
N GLY A 39 -20.91 14.30 6.81
CA GLY A 39 -22.28 14.04 6.38
C GLY A 39 -22.40 12.81 5.48
N VAL A 40 -21.48 12.61 4.53
CA VAL A 40 -21.49 11.42 3.65
C VAL A 40 -21.26 10.13 4.44
N LEU A 41 -20.39 10.17 5.45
CA LEU A 41 -20.13 9.02 6.33
C LEU A 41 -21.35 8.65 7.19
N LYS A 42 -22.17 9.62 7.58
CA LYS A 42 -23.41 9.40 8.36
C LYS A 42 -24.58 8.98 7.47
N ASP A 43 -24.79 9.69 6.37
CA ASP A 43 -25.81 9.42 5.37
C ASP A 43 -25.37 10.01 4.02
N ALA A 44 -24.96 9.14 3.10
CA ALA A 44 -24.52 9.51 1.76
C ALA A 44 -25.54 10.38 1.00
N SER A 45 -26.85 10.20 1.23
CA SER A 45 -27.89 10.96 0.53
C SER A 45 -27.87 12.46 0.84
N THR A 46 -27.20 12.88 1.92
CA THR A 46 -27.02 14.28 2.32
C THR A 46 -26.30 15.10 1.24
N TYR A 47 -25.30 14.51 0.57
CA TYR A 47 -24.48 15.19 -0.43
C TYR A 47 -24.41 14.46 -1.77
N GLU A 48 -24.92 13.22 -1.84
CA GLU A 48 -24.94 12.41 -3.06
C GLU A 48 -26.37 12.27 -3.57
N ILE A 49 -26.73 13.13 -4.52
CA ILE A 49 -28.04 13.08 -5.19
C ILE A 49 -28.31 11.77 -5.94
N MET A 50 -27.24 11.04 -6.28
CA MET A 50 -27.33 9.73 -6.90
C MET A 50 -26.22 8.84 -6.35
N ARG A 51 -26.40 7.53 -6.41
CA ARG A 51 -25.38 6.57 -5.96
C ARG A 51 -24.25 6.42 -6.99
N PRO A 52 -22.97 6.32 -6.56
CA PRO A 52 -21.84 6.11 -7.46
C PRO A 52 -21.96 4.81 -8.29
N GLU A 53 -22.60 3.78 -7.74
CA GLU A 53 -22.82 2.52 -8.47
C GLU A 53 -23.70 2.69 -9.72
N MET A 54 -24.65 3.62 -9.70
CA MET A 54 -25.54 3.86 -10.84
C MET A 54 -24.79 4.37 -12.07
N VAL A 55 -23.69 5.12 -11.87
CA VAL A 55 -22.88 5.64 -12.97
C VAL A 55 -21.78 4.68 -13.40
N GLY A 56 -21.50 3.66 -12.58
CA GLY A 56 -20.44 2.67 -12.80
C GLY A 56 -19.14 2.99 -12.05
N LEU A 57 -19.23 3.66 -10.89
CA LEU A 57 -18.18 3.71 -9.89
C LEU A 57 -18.46 2.66 -8.81
N LYS A 58 -17.45 2.24 -8.04
CA LYS A 58 -17.63 1.25 -6.96
C LYS A 58 -18.14 1.87 -5.66
N GLN A 59 -17.65 3.07 -5.35
CA GLN A 59 -17.94 3.82 -4.15
C GLN A 59 -17.49 5.28 -4.36
N SER A 60 -17.89 6.15 -3.44
CA SER A 60 -17.42 7.53 -3.37
C SER A 60 -16.01 7.61 -2.81
N SER A 61 -15.31 8.71 -3.13
CA SER A 61 -13.94 8.93 -2.68
C SER A 61 -13.89 10.03 -1.63
N LEU A 62 -13.36 9.71 -0.45
CA LEU A 62 -12.96 10.72 0.52
C LEU A 62 -11.56 11.21 0.17
N VAL A 63 -11.45 12.46 -0.29
CA VAL A 63 -10.17 13.06 -0.65
C VAL A 63 -9.62 13.77 0.57
N LEU A 64 -8.39 13.45 0.98
CA LEU A 64 -7.75 14.18 2.06
C LEU A 64 -7.14 15.49 1.55
N GLY A 65 -7.42 16.56 2.27
CA GLY A 65 -6.88 17.88 2.02
C GLY A 65 -6.80 18.70 3.31
N LYS A 66 -6.43 19.98 3.19
CA LYS A 66 -6.21 20.87 4.35
C LYS A 66 -7.46 21.09 5.19
N HIS A 67 -8.64 20.81 4.65
CA HIS A 67 -9.93 20.93 5.34
C HIS A 67 -10.45 19.60 5.89
N SER A 68 -9.78 18.49 5.60
CA SER A 68 -10.20 17.19 6.11
C SER A 68 -10.02 17.13 7.63
N GLY A 69 -11.05 16.61 8.30
CA GLY A 69 -11.08 16.43 9.74
C GLY A 69 -10.38 15.15 10.17
N ARG A 70 -10.17 15.02 11.49
CA ARG A 70 -9.58 13.82 12.09
C ARG A 70 -10.36 12.55 11.75
N HIS A 71 -11.69 12.62 11.73
CA HIS A 71 -12.52 11.46 11.42
C HIS A 71 -12.31 10.93 9.99
N ALA A 72 -12.22 11.82 9.00
CA ALA A 72 -11.92 11.43 7.62
C ALA A 72 -10.51 10.86 7.47
N PHE A 73 -9.54 11.40 8.22
CA PHE A 73 -8.18 10.85 8.25
C PHE A 73 -8.14 9.44 8.86
N VAL A 74 -8.82 9.22 9.99
CA VAL A 74 -8.96 7.90 10.61
C VAL A 74 -9.61 6.91 9.65
N HIS A 75 -10.74 7.28 9.04
CA HIS A 75 -11.42 6.42 8.07
C HIS A 75 -10.50 6.05 6.90
N LYS A 76 -9.74 7.03 6.37
CA LYS A 76 -8.79 6.79 5.28
C LYS A 76 -7.65 5.86 5.70
N LEU A 77 -7.11 6.05 6.90
CA LEU A 77 -6.11 5.14 7.48
C LEU A 77 -6.68 3.72 7.64
N GLU A 78 -7.91 3.58 8.13
CA GLU A 78 -8.58 2.29 8.28
C GLU A 78 -8.84 1.59 6.94
N GLU A 79 -9.26 2.35 5.91
CA GLU A 79 -9.40 1.87 4.53
C GLU A 79 -8.07 1.35 3.98
N MET A 80 -6.98 2.09 4.23
CA MET A 80 -5.61 1.69 3.93
C MET A 80 -5.07 0.58 4.85
N GLY A 81 -5.82 0.25 5.91
CA GLY A 81 -5.51 -0.82 6.85
C GLY A 81 -4.58 -0.46 8.01
N TYR A 82 -4.32 0.83 8.22
CA TYR A 82 -3.62 1.35 9.37
C TYR A 82 -4.57 1.54 10.56
N LYS A 83 -4.16 1.05 11.73
CA LYS A 83 -4.75 1.40 13.03
C LYS A 83 -3.64 2.02 13.88
N LEU A 84 -3.78 3.29 14.23
CA LEU A 84 -2.77 4.01 15.02
C LEU A 84 -3.27 4.20 16.45
N GLY A 85 -2.36 4.17 17.42
CA GLY A 85 -2.66 4.62 18.78
C GLY A 85 -2.97 6.11 18.79
N ALA A 86 -3.62 6.62 19.85
CA ALA A 86 -4.05 8.02 19.92
C ALA A 86 -2.90 9.03 19.67
N ASN A 87 -1.73 8.79 20.26
CA ASN A 87 -0.57 9.67 20.10
C ASN A 87 -0.02 9.64 18.67
N GLN A 88 0.05 8.45 18.06
CA GLN A 88 0.52 8.24 16.70
C GLN A 88 -0.42 8.89 15.67
N LEU A 89 -1.73 8.70 15.88
CA LEU A 89 -2.75 9.34 15.08
C LEU A 89 -2.66 10.87 15.15
N GLU A 90 -2.36 11.43 16.33
CA GLU A 90 -2.20 12.87 16.50
C GLU A 90 -1.04 13.40 15.67
N ASP A 91 0.13 12.80 15.81
CA ASP A 91 1.34 13.23 15.12
C ASP A 91 1.23 13.05 13.58
N ALA A 92 0.73 11.89 13.13
CA ALA A 92 0.48 11.65 11.72
C ALA A 92 -0.54 12.64 11.12
N PHE A 93 -1.56 13.03 11.89
CA PHE A 93 -2.56 14.02 11.45
C PHE A 93 -1.94 15.41 11.32
N VAL A 94 -1.12 15.85 12.27
CA VAL A 94 -0.41 17.13 12.19
C VAL A 94 0.49 17.18 10.95
N ARG A 95 1.25 16.11 10.68
CA ARG A 95 2.10 16.04 9.49
C ARG A 95 1.30 15.99 8.19
N MET A 96 0.15 15.31 8.17
CA MET A 96 -0.78 15.32 7.04
C MET A 96 -1.29 16.73 6.73
N LYS A 97 -1.69 17.49 7.76
CA LYS A 97 -2.09 18.91 7.59
C LYS A 97 -0.97 19.77 7.02
N ALA A 98 0.24 19.63 7.58
CA ALA A 98 1.40 20.37 7.10
C ALA A 98 1.78 20.01 5.65
N LEU A 99 1.55 18.76 5.24
CA LEU A 99 1.70 18.36 3.85
C LEU A 99 0.60 18.97 2.96
N ALA A 100 -0.64 18.98 3.42
CA ALA A 100 -1.79 19.56 2.71
C ALA A 100 -1.65 21.06 2.46
N ASP A 101 -0.93 21.77 3.33
CA ASP A 101 -0.64 23.20 3.15
C ASP A 101 0.34 23.46 1.99
N ARG A 102 1.21 22.48 1.70
CA ARG A 102 2.25 22.60 0.65
C ARG A 102 1.87 21.88 -0.65
N LYS A 103 1.02 20.86 -0.57
CA LYS A 103 0.64 19.99 -1.67
C LYS A 103 -0.88 19.98 -1.82
N LYS A 104 -1.36 20.31 -3.03
CA LYS A 104 -2.79 20.45 -3.33
C LYS A 104 -3.54 19.12 -3.29
N ASP A 105 -2.93 18.06 -3.84
CA ASP A 105 -3.50 16.71 -3.88
C ASP A 105 -2.66 15.78 -3.01
N ILE A 106 -3.27 15.22 -1.96
CA ILE A 106 -2.65 14.18 -1.13
C ILE A 106 -3.08 12.83 -1.66
N TYR A 107 -2.10 11.97 -1.97
CA TYR A 107 -2.30 10.61 -2.44
C TYR A 107 -2.04 9.61 -1.31
N ASP A 108 -2.50 8.38 -1.52
CA ASP A 108 -2.35 7.29 -0.56
C ASP A 108 -0.87 7.06 -0.23
N GLU A 109 0.03 7.16 -1.21
CA GLU A 109 1.47 7.04 -1.02
C GLU A 109 2.06 8.11 -0.10
N ASP A 110 1.48 9.32 -0.10
CA ASP A 110 1.91 10.38 0.83
C ASP A 110 1.51 10.04 2.26
N ILE A 111 0.29 9.52 2.45
CA ILE A 111 -0.22 9.09 3.76
C ILE A 111 0.60 7.91 4.27
N GLU A 112 0.91 6.94 3.40
CA GLU A 112 1.80 5.82 3.72
C GLU A 112 3.15 6.32 4.23
N ALA A 113 3.77 7.29 3.56
CA ALA A 113 5.06 7.84 3.98
C ALA A 113 5.00 8.53 5.36
N LEU A 114 3.91 9.22 5.66
CA LEU A 114 3.69 9.85 6.97
C LEU A 114 3.54 8.82 8.09
N VAL A 115 2.86 7.71 7.80
CA VAL A 115 2.59 6.64 8.76
C VAL A 115 3.79 5.70 8.92
N ASP A 116 4.48 5.37 7.84
CA ASP A 116 5.65 4.48 7.85
C ASP A 116 6.81 5.10 8.66
N GLN A 117 6.94 6.43 8.70
CA GLN A 117 7.85 7.13 9.63
C GLN A 117 7.57 6.83 11.12
N GLU A 118 6.32 6.53 11.50
CA GLU A 118 5.95 6.14 12.86
C GLU A 118 5.91 4.64 13.11
N ILE A 119 5.56 3.84 12.09
CA ILE A 119 5.54 2.38 12.20
C ILE A 119 6.95 1.79 12.21
N ALA A 120 7.92 2.43 11.54
CA ALA A 120 9.33 2.05 11.60
C ALA A 120 9.90 2.06 13.04
N ALA A 121 9.26 2.76 13.98
CA ALA A 121 9.62 2.73 15.40
C ALA A 121 9.01 1.55 16.18
N SER A 122 8.11 0.75 15.59
CA SER A 122 7.34 -0.28 16.28
C SER A 122 7.41 -1.64 15.57
N HIS A 123 8.50 -2.37 15.87
CA HIS A 123 8.66 -3.83 15.71
C HIS A 123 8.36 -4.45 14.33
N ASP A 124 9.30 -4.33 13.38
CA ASP A 124 9.39 -5.31 12.29
C ASP A 124 9.57 -6.72 12.87
N ARG A 125 8.54 -7.57 12.76
CA ARG A 125 8.55 -8.95 13.27
C ARG A 125 9.41 -9.87 12.43
N ILE A 126 9.45 -9.63 11.12
CA ILE A 126 10.23 -10.38 10.15
C ILE A 126 11.34 -9.46 9.63
N LYS A 127 12.60 -9.82 9.88
CA LYS A 127 13.77 -9.04 9.44
C LYS A 127 14.70 -9.90 8.60
N LEU A 128 15.13 -9.35 7.48
CA LEU A 128 16.16 -9.97 6.65
C LEU A 128 17.52 -9.88 7.36
N THR A 129 18.13 -11.01 7.67
CA THR A 129 19.47 -11.07 8.28
C THR A 129 20.54 -11.35 7.23
N SER A 130 20.31 -12.29 6.33
CA SER A 130 21.21 -12.55 5.21
C SER A 130 20.47 -13.10 4.01
N LEU A 131 20.99 -12.80 2.82
CA LEU A 131 20.54 -13.34 1.55
C LEU A 131 21.76 -13.74 0.72
N THR A 132 21.73 -14.93 0.16
CA THR A 132 22.69 -15.39 -0.86
C THR A 132 21.90 -15.88 -2.05
N VAL A 133 22.22 -15.39 -3.24
CA VAL A 133 21.57 -15.81 -4.48
C VAL A 133 22.62 -16.31 -5.45
N ILE A 134 22.37 -17.49 -6.01
CA ILE A 134 23.15 -18.07 -7.10
C ILE A 134 22.31 -17.95 -8.35
N ALA A 135 22.77 -17.11 -9.27
CA ALA A 135 22.08 -16.78 -10.51
C ALA A 135 22.96 -17.02 -11.74
N GLY A 136 22.37 -17.44 -12.86
CA GLY A 136 23.04 -17.64 -14.14
C GLY A 136 22.06 -17.76 -15.31
N THR A 137 22.58 -17.96 -16.52
CA THR A 137 21.76 -18.13 -17.73
C THR A 137 21.08 -19.50 -17.83
N HIS A 138 21.50 -20.46 -17.01
CA HIS A 138 20.92 -21.79 -16.90
C HIS A 138 20.30 -21.95 -15.52
N GLY A 139 19.13 -22.58 -15.45
CA GLY A 139 18.37 -22.77 -14.21
C GLY A 139 18.45 -24.19 -13.64
N PRO A 140 17.83 -24.41 -12.47
CA PRO A 140 17.08 -23.41 -11.69
C PRO A 140 17.99 -22.43 -10.94
N GLN A 141 17.48 -21.22 -10.69
CA GLN A 141 18.18 -20.23 -9.86
C GLN A 141 17.88 -20.52 -8.39
N ARG A 142 18.80 -20.18 -7.48
CA ARG A 142 18.69 -20.59 -6.08
C ARG A 142 18.95 -19.44 -5.13
N ALA A 143 18.18 -19.36 -4.06
CA ALA A 143 18.37 -18.40 -2.99
C ALA A 143 18.42 -19.10 -1.64
N THR A 144 19.39 -18.75 -0.81
CA THR A 144 19.49 -19.14 0.61
C THR A 144 19.24 -17.88 1.44
N MET A 145 18.26 -17.93 2.33
CA MET A 145 17.80 -16.77 3.09
C MET A 145 17.78 -17.08 4.59
N LYS A 146 18.26 -16.12 5.40
CA LYS A 146 18.12 -16.11 6.85
C LYS A 146 17.25 -14.95 7.27
N LEU A 147 16.16 -15.26 7.97
CA LEU A 147 15.26 -14.28 8.58
C LEU A 147 15.34 -14.39 10.11
N ASP A 148 15.20 -13.24 10.77
CA ASP A 148 14.77 -13.18 12.15
C ASP A 148 13.25 -13.02 12.15
N VAL A 149 12.53 -14.01 12.68
CA VAL A 149 11.07 -14.01 12.82
C VAL A 149 10.76 -14.08 14.30
N ASP A 150 10.26 -12.98 14.87
CA ASP A 150 9.92 -12.86 16.29
C ASP A 150 11.08 -13.19 17.25
N GLY A 151 12.30 -12.78 16.89
CA GLY A 151 13.52 -13.05 17.65
C GLY A 151 14.11 -14.44 17.39
N GLN A 152 13.48 -15.26 16.55
CA GLN A 152 13.97 -16.58 16.16
C GLN A 152 14.59 -16.55 14.78
N THR A 153 15.87 -16.94 14.72
CA THR A 153 16.54 -17.18 13.45
C THR A 153 15.95 -18.38 12.72
N ARG A 154 15.55 -18.18 11.47
CA ARG A 154 15.15 -19.23 10.53
C ARG A 154 15.97 -19.13 9.25
N ILE A 155 16.32 -20.27 8.68
CA ILE A 155 17.14 -20.37 7.46
C ILE A 155 16.45 -21.31 6.50
N GLU A 156 16.35 -20.92 5.24
CA GLU A 156 15.88 -21.80 4.18
C GLU A 156 16.63 -21.60 2.87
N GLU A 157 16.50 -22.59 2.01
CA GLU A 157 16.94 -22.56 0.63
C GLU A 157 15.78 -22.90 -0.31
N ALA A 158 15.63 -22.14 -1.39
CA ALA A 158 14.60 -22.36 -2.39
C ALA A 158 15.12 -22.12 -3.81
N GLU A 159 14.55 -22.88 -4.75
CA GLU A 159 14.75 -22.70 -6.17
C GLU A 159 13.64 -21.85 -6.80
N GLY A 160 13.93 -21.28 -7.96
CA GLY A 160 12.96 -20.52 -8.74
C GLY A 160 13.35 -20.40 -10.20
N ASN A 161 12.38 -19.99 -11.02
CA ASN A 161 12.58 -19.76 -12.46
C ASN A 161 13.48 -18.56 -12.75
N GLY A 162 13.72 -17.72 -11.75
CA GLY A 162 14.65 -16.59 -11.77
C GLY A 162 15.13 -16.27 -10.35
N PRO A 163 16.15 -15.38 -10.21
CA PRO A 163 16.70 -15.06 -8.89
C PRO A 163 15.66 -14.42 -7.96
N VAL A 164 14.80 -13.54 -8.48
CA VAL A 164 13.70 -12.92 -7.72
C VAL A 164 12.67 -13.98 -7.28
N ASP A 165 12.36 -14.93 -8.15
CA ASP A 165 11.41 -16.01 -7.85
C ASP A 165 11.95 -16.93 -6.75
N ALA A 166 13.24 -17.29 -6.82
CA ALA A 166 13.91 -18.06 -5.77
C ALA A 166 13.89 -17.33 -4.41
N VAL A 167 14.15 -16.02 -4.40
CA VAL A 167 14.05 -15.17 -3.21
C VAL A 167 12.63 -15.20 -2.63
N PHE A 168 11.59 -15.03 -3.46
CA PHE A 168 10.20 -15.03 -3.00
C PHE A 168 9.74 -16.42 -2.54
N ASN A 169 10.22 -17.49 -3.15
CA ASN A 169 9.95 -18.85 -2.69
C ASN A 169 10.59 -19.12 -1.33
N CYS A 170 11.81 -18.61 -1.09
CA CYS A 170 12.46 -18.63 0.22
C CYS A 170 11.60 -17.93 1.29
N ILE A 171 11.09 -16.73 0.99
CA ILE A 171 10.22 -15.98 1.92
C ILE A 171 8.95 -16.78 2.24
N LYS A 172 8.29 -17.35 1.22
CA LYS A 172 7.07 -18.17 1.42
C LYS A 172 7.34 -19.43 2.25
N ALA A 173 8.51 -20.06 2.08
CA ALA A 173 8.90 -21.22 2.88
C ALA A 173 9.15 -20.85 4.34
N LEU A 174 9.87 -19.74 4.58
CA LEU A 174 10.20 -19.26 5.93
C LEU A 174 8.99 -18.70 6.69
N VAL A 175 8.10 -18.03 5.96
CA VAL A 175 6.89 -17.39 6.49
C VAL A 175 5.69 -17.78 5.61
N PRO A 176 5.08 -18.96 5.83
CA PRO A 176 3.92 -19.41 5.05
C PRO A 176 2.75 -18.44 5.12
N HIS A 177 2.23 -18.04 3.96
CA HIS A 177 1.07 -17.13 3.83
C HIS A 177 0.32 -17.36 2.51
N GLU A 178 -0.92 -16.88 2.44
CA GLU A 178 -1.74 -16.96 1.21
C GLU A 178 -1.77 -15.65 0.42
N ALA A 179 -0.97 -14.65 0.80
CA ALA A 179 -0.91 -13.39 0.09
C ALA A 179 -0.43 -13.58 -1.37
N LYS A 180 -1.13 -12.96 -2.31
CA LYS A 180 -0.83 -12.98 -3.75
C LYS A 180 -0.03 -11.75 -4.13
N LEU A 181 1.02 -11.93 -4.92
CA LEU A 181 1.79 -10.82 -5.49
C LEU A 181 0.99 -10.16 -6.62
N GLU A 182 0.52 -8.94 -6.40
CA GLU A 182 -0.22 -8.16 -7.41
C GLU A 182 0.68 -7.24 -8.22
N LEU A 183 1.72 -6.69 -7.58
CA LEU A 183 2.65 -5.77 -8.21
C LEU A 183 4.08 -6.08 -7.76
N TYR A 184 4.98 -6.11 -8.73
CA TYR A 184 6.42 -6.07 -8.53
C TYR A 184 7.01 -5.11 -9.57
N GLN A 185 7.65 -4.04 -9.10
CA GLN A 185 8.25 -3.02 -9.96
C GLN A 185 9.63 -2.64 -9.44
N VAL A 186 10.58 -2.49 -10.35
CA VAL A 186 11.96 -2.06 -10.07
C VAL A 186 12.20 -0.74 -10.78
N HIS A 187 12.70 0.25 -10.05
CA HIS A 187 13.10 1.56 -10.54
C HIS A 187 14.56 1.82 -10.19
N ALA A 188 15.34 2.34 -11.14
CA ALA A 188 16.64 2.89 -10.82
C ALA A 188 16.44 4.27 -10.16
N VAL A 189 17.06 4.48 -9.00
CA VAL A 189 16.96 5.74 -8.24
C VAL A 189 17.99 6.76 -8.71
N THR A 190 19.19 6.29 -9.06
CA THR A 190 20.31 7.13 -9.47
C THR A 190 20.91 6.63 -10.79
N GLU A 191 21.64 7.52 -11.46
CA GLU A 191 22.40 7.18 -12.66
C GLU A 191 23.78 6.66 -12.27
N GLY A 192 24.35 5.73 -13.06
CA GLY A 192 25.68 5.17 -12.82
C GLY A 192 25.68 3.66 -12.58
N THR A 193 26.86 3.09 -12.37
CA THR A 193 27.03 1.65 -12.07
C THR A 193 26.86 1.32 -10.59
N ASP A 194 26.81 2.35 -9.75
CA ASP A 194 26.48 2.38 -8.33
C ASP A 194 25.01 2.76 -8.08
N ALA A 195 24.18 2.69 -9.12
CA ALA A 195 22.77 3.03 -9.04
C ALA A 195 22.04 2.19 -7.98
N GLN A 196 21.32 2.85 -7.07
CA GLN A 196 20.44 2.15 -6.15
C GLN A 196 19.19 1.66 -6.88
N ALA A 197 18.77 0.43 -6.58
CA ALA A 197 17.51 -0.11 -7.04
C ALA A 197 16.44 0.15 -5.98
N GLU A 198 15.37 0.85 -6.36
CA GLU A 198 14.14 0.90 -5.58
C GLU A 198 13.19 -0.18 -6.11
N VAL A 199 12.69 -1.02 -5.21
CA VAL A 199 11.72 -2.05 -5.54
C VAL A 199 10.42 -1.79 -4.79
N SER A 200 9.31 -1.79 -5.53
CA SER A 200 7.95 -1.70 -5.00
C SER A 200 7.25 -3.06 -5.12
N VAL A 201 6.73 -3.56 -4.01
CA VAL A 201 5.96 -4.82 -3.94
C VAL A 201 4.56 -4.54 -3.41
N ARG A 202 3.52 -5.09 -4.06
CA ARG A 202 2.15 -5.12 -3.55
C ARG A 202 1.68 -6.55 -3.36
N LEU A 203 1.28 -6.87 -2.14
CA LEU A 203 0.72 -8.17 -1.76
C LEU A 203 -0.76 -8.02 -1.42
N ALA A 204 -1.61 -8.90 -1.94
CA ALA A 204 -3.03 -8.94 -1.64
C ALA A 204 -3.44 -10.19 -0.87
N HIS A 205 -4.25 -10.01 0.16
CA HIS A 205 -4.80 -11.07 0.99
C HIS A 205 -6.21 -10.69 1.44
N GLU A 206 -7.18 -11.60 1.30
CA GLU A 206 -8.58 -11.40 1.74
C GLU A 206 -9.22 -10.07 1.26
N GLY A 207 -9.01 -9.72 -0.02
CA GLY A 207 -9.59 -8.52 -0.64
C GLY A 207 -8.92 -7.20 -0.25
N ARG A 208 -7.80 -7.25 0.47
CA ARG A 208 -6.99 -6.09 0.88
C ARG A 208 -5.61 -6.19 0.23
N SER A 209 -5.03 -5.05 -0.18
CA SER A 209 -3.69 -4.99 -0.77
C SER A 209 -2.78 -4.10 0.06
N MET A 210 -1.55 -4.54 0.29
CA MET A 210 -0.50 -3.80 1.03
C MET A 210 0.68 -3.55 0.13
N THR A 211 1.14 -2.30 0.08
CA THR A 211 2.33 -1.90 -0.68
C THR A 211 3.50 -1.62 0.28
N ALA A 212 4.69 -2.03 -0.13
CA ALA A 212 5.93 -1.61 0.50
C ALA A 212 7.00 -1.35 -0.56
N ARG A 213 7.91 -0.43 -0.23
CA ARG A 213 9.06 -0.08 -1.06
C ARG A 213 10.34 -0.32 -0.27
N ALA A 214 11.40 -0.71 -0.97
CA ALA A 214 12.73 -0.75 -0.39
C ALA A 214 13.77 -0.34 -1.43
N ALA A 215 14.75 0.43 -0.98
CA ALA A 215 15.91 0.80 -1.79
C ALA A 215 17.16 0.07 -1.28
N ASP A 216 17.95 -0.47 -2.20
CA ASP A 216 19.23 -1.12 -1.92
C ASP A 216 20.12 -1.07 -3.18
N PRO A 217 21.45 -0.96 -3.06
CA PRO A 217 22.36 -1.14 -4.20
C PRO A 217 22.15 -2.47 -4.92
N ASP A 218 21.77 -3.53 -4.20
CA ASP A 218 21.45 -4.82 -4.79
C ASP A 218 19.93 -4.97 -5.02
N THR A 219 19.54 -5.17 -6.28
CA THR A 219 18.12 -5.30 -6.66
C THR A 219 17.42 -6.49 -5.98
N LEU A 220 18.13 -7.59 -5.71
CA LEU A 220 17.56 -8.78 -5.07
C LEU A 220 17.36 -8.55 -3.57
N VAL A 221 18.29 -7.83 -2.93
CA VAL A 221 18.14 -7.40 -1.53
C VAL A 221 16.98 -6.41 -1.39
N ALA A 222 16.89 -5.41 -2.27
CA ALA A 222 15.75 -4.50 -2.32
C ALA A 222 14.43 -5.25 -2.53
N SER A 223 14.42 -6.25 -3.42
CA SER A 223 13.25 -7.10 -3.68
C SER A 223 12.80 -7.86 -2.43
N ALA A 224 13.74 -8.49 -1.71
CA ALA A 224 13.46 -9.20 -0.48
C ALA A 224 12.90 -8.25 0.60
N LYS A 225 13.55 -7.11 0.81
CA LYS A 225 13.12 -6.10 1.79
C LYS A 225 11.72 -5.55 1.47
N ALA A 226 11.42 -5.23 0.22
CA ALA A 226 10.11 -4.74 -0.19
C ALA A 226 9.02 -5.79 0.03
N TYR A 227 9.29 -7.05 -0.30
CA TYR A 227 8.35 -8.15 -0.06
C TYR A 227 8.08 -8.35 1.45
N LEU A 228 9.15 -8.41 2.25
CA LEU A 228 9.05 -8.57 3.70
C LEU A 228 8.33 -7.40 4.36
N GLY A 229 8.55 -6.16 3.88
CA GLY A 229 7.81 -4.99 4.33
C GLY A 229 6.31 -5.12 4.08
N ALA A 230 5.91 -5.53 2.87
CA ALA A 230 4.50 -5.74 2.55
C ALA A 230 3.91 -6.90 3.39
N LEU A 231 4.69 -7.95 3.63
CA LEU A 231 4.27 -9.09 4.44
C LEU A 231 4.13 -8.73 5.93
N ASN A 232 5.08 -7.97 6.51
CA ASN A 232 4.98 -7.45 7.88
C ASN A 232 3.68 -6.63 8.05
N LYS A 233 3.36 -5.75 7.08
CA LYS A 233 2.10 -5.00 7.08
C LYS A 233 0.85 -5.91 7.09
N ILE A 234 0.87 -7.03 6.35
CA ILE A 234 -0.23 -8.03 6.36
C ILE A 234 -0.31 -8.76 7.71
N VAL A 235 0.81 -9.25 8.23
CA VAL A 235 0.86 -10.07 9.46
C VAL A 235 0.49 -9.25 10.70
N MET A 236 0.96 -8.01 10.82
CA MET A 236 0.60 -7.10 11.93
C MET A 236 -0.91 -6.83 11.98
N LYS A 237 -1.59 -6.86 10.83
CA LYS A 237 -3.04 -6.65 10.76
C LYS A 237 -3.84 -7.87 11.24
N ARG A 238 -3.40 -9.09 10.92
CA ARG A 238 -4.10 -10.34 11.29
C ARG A 238 -4.26 -10.50 12.81
N GLN A 239 -3.28 -10.07 13.60
CA GLN A 239 -3.38 -10.10 15.06
C GLN A 239 -4.21 -8.97 15.67
N ARG A 240 -4.41 -7.85 14.97
CA ARG A 240 -5.29 -6.77 15.42
C ARG A 240 -6.77 -7.07 15.19
N ASP A 241 -7.07 -7.98 14.27
CA ASP A 241 -8.43 -8.45 13.99
C ASP A 241 -8.81 -9.68 14.84
N VAL A 242 -7.84 -10.34 15.52
CA VAL A 242 -8.10 -11.32 16.58
C VAL A 242 -8.22 -10.56 17.91
N PRO A 243 -9.38 -10.55 18.60
CA PRO A 243 -9.49 -9.95 19.92
C PRO A 243 -8.48 -10.60 20.87
N ALA A 244 -7.86 -9.82 21.75
CA ALA A 244 -7.09 -10.32 22.89
C ALA A 244 -8.00 -11.02 23.91
N ALA A 245 -8.54 -12.18 23.53
CA ALA A 245 -9.41 -13.02 24.33
C ALA A 245 -8.92 -14.47 24.22
N ALA A 246 -7.72 -14.72 24.74
CA ALA A 246 -7.23 -16.04 25.13
C ALA A 246 -6.01 -15.87 26.05
N ALA A 247 -6.17 -15.06 27.09
CA ALA A 247 -5.26 -15.02 28.24
C ALA A 247 -6.11 -14.79 29.48
N SER A 248 -6.80 -15.85 29.91
CA SER A 248 -7.45 -15.98 31.22
C SER A 248 -7.50 -17.47 31.55
#